data_AF-A0A821X9U4-F1
#
_entry.id   AF-A0A821X9U4-F1
#
_cell.length_a   1.000
_cell.length_b   1.000
_cell.length_c   1.000
_cell.angle_alpha   90.00
_cell.angle_beta   90.00
_cell.angle_gamma   90.00
#
_symmetry.space_group_name_H-M   'P 1'
#
loop_
_entity.id
_entity.type
_entity.pdbx_description
1 polymer ?
#
loop_
_entity_poly.entity_id
_entity_poly.type
_entity_poly.pdbx_seq_one_letter_code
_entity_poly.pdbx_strand_id
1 'polypeptide(L)'
;SFITCYYFGESAQPYFPPQIVFSPDDGLTIFAIDEINQRAYVTYPFTPSLRQTAWVMQHFPYAVPDSPQSKYYVQLSALSPMDSCMYGTYWKYGGNMLNFFPSHWINGSSFKIKNYMKFNYVMIHSTNSSEDEDHWYSNVTCRPDSGEIVPCQEMYFEKNTNIPRRSVEVHRAEWKVIQVTTYFTIKRIGKPDDKYFNSIPKDWFHICRDDDLEVLYNPQTISLSLHESVKVQVWLSTPPHRIDGNDTVIIQWKSINYTDCFTLSPKELIFNIENFHERQTLTITRVKNTEQTMLIPIFNGGGFDLVRPDAYPINIQ
;
A
#
# COMPACT_ATOMS: atom_id res chain seq x y z
N SER A 1 -47.00 36.30 -9.92
CA SER A 1 -45.57 35.94 -9.83
C SER A 1 -45.36 34.99 -8.68
N PHE A 2 -45.03 33.73 -8.96
CA PHE A 2 -44.55 32.80 -7.93
C PHE A 2 -43.07 33.08 -7.70
N ILE A 3 -42.73 33.58 -6.52
CA ILE A 3 -41.34 33.74 -6.09
C ILE A 3 -40.90 32.35 -5.60
N THR A 4 -40.19 31.62 -6.45
CA THR A 4 -39.43 30.44 -6.04
C THR A 4 -38.29 30.93 -5.13
N CYS A 5 -38.48 30.81 -3.82
CA CYS A 5 -37.38 30.86 -2.87
C CYS A 5 -36.49 29.63 -3.13
N TYR A 6 -35.47 29.79 -3.97
CA TYR A 6 -34.35 28.86 -4.01
C TYR A 6 -33.56 29.05 -2.71
N TYR A 7 -33.93 28.29 -1.69
CA TYR A 7 -33.08 28.14 -0.52
C TYR A 7 -31.86 27.35 -1.00
N PHE A 8 -30.74 28.06 -1.24
CA PHE A 8 -29.47 27.41 -1.51
C PHE A 8 -29.01 26.77 -0.21
N GLY A 9 -29.30 25.48 -0.03
CA GLY A 9 -28.64 24.69 1.00
C GLY A 9 -27.13 24.80 0.79
N GLU A 10 -26.38 25.16 1.84
CA GLU A 10 -24.92 25.22 1.78
C GLU A 10 -24.41 23.83 1.39
N SER A 11 -23.88 23.76 0.17
CA SER A 11 -23.34 22.54 -0.43
C SER A 11 -21.83 22.61 -0.31
N ALA A 12 -21.26 21.73 0.50
CA ALA A 12 -19.84 21.69 0.78
C ALA A 12 -19.41 20.28 1.17
N GLN A 13 -18.12 20.01 1.16
CA GLN A 13 -17.60 18.73 1.63
C GLN A 13 -17.42 18.76 3.16
N PRO A 14 -18.05 17.85 3.92
CA PRO A 14 -17.77 17.74 5.35
C PRO A 14 -16.35 17.21 5.55
N TYR A 15 -15.76 17.54 6.69
CA TYR A 15 -14.37 17.21 6.98
C TYR A 15 -14.19 16.57 8.35
N PHE A 16 -13.35 15.54 8.40
CA PHE A 16 -12.85 15.01 9.67
C PHE A 16 -11.89 16.03 10.30
N PRO A 17 -11.66 15.97 11.62
CA PRO A 17 -10.64 16.79 12.24
C PRO A 17 -9.26 16.40 11.67
N PRO A 18 -8.37 17.39 11.41
CA PRO A 18 -7.06 17.14 10.80
C PRO A 18 -6.13 16.29 11.68
N GLN A 19 -6.44 16.22 12.98
CA GLN A 19 -5.72 15.41 13.94
C GLN A 19 -6.74 14.67 14.81
N ILE A 20 -6.74 13.34 14.73
CA ILE A 20 -7.76 12.49 15.36
C ILE A 20 -7.24 11.08 15.61
N VAL A 21 -7.73 10.47 16.68
CA VAL A 21 -7.62 9.02 16.93
C VAL A 21 -9.02 8.46 17.11
N PHE A 22 -9.36 7.44 16.33
CA PHE A 22 -10.70 6.86 16.33
C PHE A 22 -10.70 5.40 15.88
N SER A 23 -11.86 4.75 15.96
CA SER A 23 -12.11 3.40 15.46
C SER A 23 -13.43 3.35 14.68
N PRO A 24 -13.47 2.86 13.43
CA PRO A 24 -14.70 2.66 12.67
C PRO A 24 -15.48 1.37 13.00
N ASP A 25 -14.87 0.40 13.69
CA ASP A 25 -15.45 -0.94 13.91
C ASP A 25 -15.31 -1.41 15.37
N ASP A 26 -16.14 -0.88 16.27
CA ASP A 26 -16.25 -1.31 17.70
C ASP A 26 -14.93 -1.41 18.49
N GLY A 27 -13.88 -0.70 18.07
CA GLY A 27 -12.57 -0.65 18.71
C GLY A 27 -11.54 -1.65 18.18
N LEU A 28 -11.90 -2.50 17.20
CA LEU A 28 -10.98 -3.49 16.61
C LEU A 28 -9.89 -2.82 15.77
N THR A 29 -10.30 -1.89 14.92
CA THR A 29 -9.39 -1.12 14.07
C THR A 29 -9.16 0.25 14.69
N ILE A 30 -7.91 0.64 14.94
CA ILE A 30 -7.59 1.97 15.45
C ILE A 30 -6.85 2.74 14.36
N PHE A 31 -7.37 3.90 14.01
CA PHE A 31 -6.69 4.88 13.18
C PHE A 31 -6.19 6.04 14.06
N ALA A 32 -4.95 6.47 13.82
CA ALA A 32 -4.44 7.75 14.29
C ALA A 32 -3.95 8.55 13.08
N ILE A 33 -4.56 9.71 12.84
CA ILE A 33 -4.29 10.58 11.70
C ILE A 33 -3.71 11.88 12.23
N ASP A 34 -2.57 12.28 11.67
CA ASP A 34 -1.91 13.55 11.92
C ASP A 34 -1.62 14.22 10.57
N GLU A 35 -2.65 14.83 10.00
CA GLU A 35 -2.57 15.50 8.69
C GLU A 35 -1.54 16.64 8.71
N ILE A 36 -1.38 17.32 9.84
CA ILE A 36 -0.43 18.43 9.99
C ILE A 36 1.01 17.94 9.78
N ASN A 37 1.39 16.85 10.45
CA ASN A 37 2.74 16.28 10.33
C ASN A 37 2.84 15.23 9.21
N GLN A 38 1.78 15.06 8.40
CA GLN A 38 1.71 14.09 7.31
C GLN A 38 2.18 12.69 7.74
N ARG A 39 1.57 12.18 8.82
CA ARG A 39 1.75 10.80 9.30
C ARG A 39 0.44 10.16 9.74
N ALA A 40 0.28 8.87 9.49
CA ALA A 40 -0.88 8.11 9.90
C ALA A 40 -0.49 6.70 10.35
N TYR A 41 -1.34 6.13 11.20
CA TYR A 41 -1.18 4.83 11.82
C TYR A 41 -2.50 4.09 11.73
N VAL A 42 -2.42 2.79 11.49
CA VAL A 42 -3.55 1.87 11.63
C VAL A 42 -3.11 0.58 12.29
N THR A 43 -3.96 0.03 13.15
CA THR A 43 -3.83 -1.36 13.61
C THR A 43 -5.17 -2.04 13.56
N TYR A 44 -5.18 -3.32 13.22
CA TYR A 44 -6.38 -4.16 13.21
C TYR A 44 -6.01 -5.63 13.47
N PRO A 45 -6.94 -6.43 13.99
CA PRO A 45 -6.71 -7.86 14.19
C PRO A 45 -6.55 -8.57 12.84
N PHE A 46 -5.42 -9.24 12.64
CA PHE A 46 -5.22 -10.13 11.50
C PHE A 46 -5.75 -11.54 11.81
N THR A 47 -5.49 -12.00 13.03
CA THR A 47 -6.11 -13.19 13.64
C THR A 47 -6.41 -12.87 15.11
N PRO A 48 -7.08 -13.77 15.87
CA PRO A 48 -7.29 -13.55 17.31
C PRO A 48 -6.00 -13.33 18.11
N SER A 49 -4.85 -13.84 17.64
CA SER A 49 -3.55 -13.73 18.30
C SER A 49 -2.56 -12.80 17.59
N LEU A 50 -2.87 -12.33 16.38
CA LEU A 50 -1.98 -11.52 15.55
C LEU A 50 -2.61 -10.17 15.23
N ARG A 51 -1.81 -9.12 15.36
CA ARG A 51 -2.19 -7.77 14.92
C ARG A 51 -1.34 -7.36 13.74
N GLN A 52 -1.99 -6.85 12.70
CA GLN A 52 -1.31 -6.07 11.69
C GLN A 52 -1.24 -4.62 12.18
N THR A 53 -0.07 -4.02 12.02
CA THR A 53 0.13 -2.60 12.29
C THR A 53 0.78 -1.99 11.07
N ALA A 54 0.26 -0.86 10.62
CA ALA A 54 0.83 -0.12 9.51
C ALA A 54 1.00 1.36 9.86
N TRP A 55 2.03 1.94 9.29
CA TRP A 55 2.37 3.36 9.39
C TRP A 55 2.54 3.90 7.98
N VAL A 56 2.17 5.16 7.77
CA VAL A 56 2.51 5.89 6.55
C VAL A 56 2.94 7.30 6.90
N MET A 57 4.05 7.76 6.33
CA MET A 57 4.54 9.13 6.55
C MET A 57 5.53 9.57 5.48
N GLN A 58 5.60 10.89 5.25
CA GLN A 58 6.48 11.50 4.26
C GLN A 58 7.96 11.44 4.63
N HIS A 59 8.26 11.58 5.92
CA HIS A 59 9.62 11.56 6.47
C HIS A 59 9.74 10.35 7.39
N PHE A 60 9.90 9.17 6.79
CA PHE A 60 9.94 7.92 7.55
C PHE A 60 11.23 7.84 8.37
N PRO A 61 11.15 7.61 9.70
CA PRO A 61 12.32 7.62 10.55
C PRO A 61 13.27 6.48 10.20
N TYR A 62 14.57 6.69 10.38
CA TYR A 62 15.62 5.70 10.15
C TYR A 62 15.76 5.23 8.68
N ALA A 63 15.15 5.94 7.72
CA ALA A 63 15.39 5.68 6.30
C ALA A 63 16.87 5.88 5.94
N VAL A 64 17.38 5.02 5.06
CA VAL A 64 18.75 5.11 4.54
C VAL A 64 18.90 6.45 3.80
N PRO A 65 19.97 7.23 4.07
CA PRO A 65 20.23 8.45 3.32
C PRO A 65 20.25 8.21 1.81
N ASP A 66 19.74 9.17 1.06
CA ASP A 66 19.64 9.16 -0.40
C ASP A 66 18.75 8.11 -1.06
N SER A 67 18.27 7.12 -0.31
CA SER A 67 17.29 6.15 -0.80
C SER A 67 15.93 6.80 -1.09
N PRO A 68 15.06 6.16 -1.89
CA PRO A 68 13.70 6.66 -2.12
C PRO A 68 12.92 6.89 -0.81
N GLN A 69 13.10 6.00 0.15
CA GLN A 69 12.42 6.01 1.46
C GLN A 69 12.75 7.27 2.28
N SER A 70 13.89 7.92 2.04
CA SER A 70 14.27 9.17 2.70
C SER A 70 13.61 10.43 2.10
N LYS A 71 13.05 10.31 0.87
CA LYS A 71 12.57 11.45 0.06
C LYS A 71 11.05 11.43 -0.15
N TYR A 72 10.44 10.25 -0.09
CA TYR A 72 9.04 10.03 -0.44
C TYR A 72 8.27 9.37 0.72
N TYR A 73 6.94 9.31 0.58
CA TYR A 73 6.13 8.58 1.53
C TYR A 73 6.48 7.10 1.52
N VAL A 74 6.63 6.55 2.71
CA VAL A 74 6.76 5.12 2.94
C VAL A 74 5.55 4.67 3.71
N GLN A 75 4.94 3.57 3.27
CA GLN A 75 4.04 2.81 4.11
C GLN A 75 4.72 1.50 4.51
N LEU A 76 4.92 1.34 5.82
CA LEU A 76 5.47 0.17 6.47
C LEU A 76 4.34 -0.61 7.12
N SER A 77 4.37 -1.92 6.99
CA SER A 77 3.43 -2.83 7.63
C SER A 77 4.16 -3.95 8.32
N ALA A 78 3.81 -4.20 9.58
CA ALA A 78 4.38 -5.25 10.41
C ALA A 78 3.26 -6.08 11.04
N LEU A 79 3.43 -7.40 10.97
CA LEU A 79 2.65 -8.32 11.77
C LEU A 79 3.28 -8.37 13.17
N SER A 80 2.49 -8.64 14.21
CA SER A 80 2.99 -8.80 15.57
C SER A 80 2.16 -9.86 16.29
N PRO A 81 2.76 -10.82 17.03
CA PRO A 81 4.20 -10.98 17.31
C PRO A 81 5.04 -11.71 16.24
N MET A 82 4.53 -11.90 15.02
CA MET A 82 5.37 -12.45 13.94
C MET A 82 6.28 -11.35 13.39
N ASP A 83 7.61 -11.51 13.43
CA ASP A 83 8.61 -10.57 12.88
C ASP A 83 8.61 -10.49 11.33
N SER A 84 7.44 -10.59 10.71
CA SER A 84 7.25 -10.37 9.28
C SER A 84 6.81 -8.93 9.06
N CYS A 85 7.55 -8.22 8.23
CA CYS A 85 7.20 -6.88 7.83
C CYS A 85 7.58 -6.62 6.37
N MET A 86 6.90 -5.65 5.79
CA MET A 86 7.04 -5.22 4.41
C MET A 86 6.75 -3.73 4.30
N TYR A 87 7.42 -3.07 3.38
CA TYR A 87 7.19 -1.66 3.10
C TYR A 87 7.18 -1.42 1.60
N GLY A 88 6.57 -0.29 1.23
CA GLY A 88 6.62 0.23 -0.12
C GLY A 88 6.66 1.75 -0.11
N THR A 89 7.22 2.31 -1.18
CA THR A 89 7.50 3.74 -1.33
C THR A 89 6.61 4.32 -2.42
N TYR A 90 6.01 5.48 -2.18
CA TYR A 90 5.18 6.17 -3.18
C TYR A 90 6.04 7.17 -3.97
N TRP A 91 6.58 6.73 -5.11
CA TRP A 91 7.49 7.50 -5.96
C TRP A 91 7.38 7.12 -7.44
N LYS A 92 7.99 7.88 -8.35
CA LYS A 92 7.76 7.79 -9.80
C LYS A 92 7.96 6.41 -10.45
N TYR A 93 8.79 5.55 -9.86
CA TYR A 93 9.08 4.22 -10.41
C TYR A 93 8.41 3.08 -9.65
N GLY A 94 8.05 3.31 -8.39
CA GLY A 94 7.36 2.33 -7.56
C GLY A 94 5.94 2.77 -7.23
N GLY A 95 5.39 2.10 -6.24
CA GLY A 95 4.06 2.35 -5.75
C GLY A 95 3.72 1.26 -4.77
N ASN A 96 3.18 1.64 -3.61
CA ASN A 96 2.91 0.63 -2.61
C ASN A 96 1.70 -0.22 -3.03
N MET A 97 1.94 -1.51 -3.28
CA MET A 97 0.86 -2.48 -3.50
C MET A 97 0.09 -2.76 -2.21
N LEU A 98 0.74 -2.56 -1.06
CA LEU A 98 0.10 -2.58 0.23
C LEU A 98 -0.70 -1.28 0.37
N ASN A 99 -1.99 -1.39 0.68
CA ASN A 99 -2.82 -0.22 0.97
C ASN A 99 -3.67 -0.50 2.20
N PHE A 100 -3.15 -0.14 3.37
CA PHE A 100 -3.87 -0.22 4.65
C PHE A 100 -4.63 1.07 5.00
N PHE A 101 -4.37 2.13 4.24
CA PHE A 101 -4.96 3.45 4.44
C PHE A 101 -5.99 3.75 3.34
N PRO A 102 -6.87 4.75 3.55
CA PRO A 102 -7.91 5.08 2.58
C PRO A 102 -7.35 5.28 1.16
N SER A 103 -7.93 4.58 0.20
CA SER A 103 -7.44 4.50 -1.19
C SER A 103 -7.34 5.87 -1.85
N HIS A 104 -8.16 6.85 -1.45
CA HIS A 104 -8.12 8.20 -2.00
C HIS A 104 -6.94 9.05 -1.55
N TRP A 105 -6.17 8.58 -0.57
CA TRP A 105 -4.90 9.21 -0.23
C TRP A 105 -3.81 8.88 -1.26
N ILE A 106 -4.05 7.90 -2.15
CA ILE A 106 -3.07 7.35 -3.08
C ILE A 106 -3.41 7.75 -4.52
N ASN A 107 -2.37 8.01 -5.32
CA ASN A 107 -2.48 8.17 -6.77
C ASN A 107 -1.30 7.46 -7.48
N GLY A 108 -1.25 6.13 -7.33
CA GLY A 108 -0.22 5.25 -7.88
C GLY A 108 1.16 5.45 -7.25
N SER A 109 1.84 6.52 -7.66
CA SER A 109 3.21 6.89 -7.28
C SER A 109 3.28 8.03 -6.26
N SER A 110 2.16 8.45 -5.67
CA SER A 110 2.12 9.52 -4.68
C SER A 110 1.11 9.22 -3.58
N PHE A 111 1.36 9.81 -2.41
CA PHE A 111 0.51 9.67 -1.23
C PHE A 111 0.32 11.04 -0.59
N LYS A 112 -0.88 11.31 -0.08
CA LYS A 112 -1.15 12.50 0.73
C LYS A 112 -2.20 12.21 1.78
N ILE A 113 -1.81 12.35 3.04
CA ILE A 113 -2.72 12.18 4.17
C ILE A 113 -3.63 13.40 4.22
N LYS A 114 -4.93 13.14 4.23
CA LYS A 114 -6.01 14.13 4.32
C LYS A 114 -7.15 13.55 5.18
N ASN A 115 -8.32 14.17 5.11
CA ASN A 115 -9.59 13.60 5.60
C ASN A 115 -9.71 12.09 5.33
N TYR A 116 -10.08 11.34 6.39
CA TYR A 116 -10.25 9.89 6.38
C TYR A 116 -11.29 9.39 5.38
N MET A 117 -12.32 10.19 5.07
CA MET A 117 -13.33 9.84 4.08
C MET A 117 -13.21 10.71 2.83
N LYS A 118 -13.40 10.08 1.66
CA LYS A 118 -13.68 10.80 0.41
C LYS A 118 -15.13 10.60 0.05
N PHE A 119 -15.86 11.71 -0.04
CA PHE A 119 -17.21 11.70 -0.57
C PHE A 119 -17.15 11.77 -2.09
N ASN A 120 -17.95 10.92 -2.73
CA ASN A 120 -18.06 10.83 -4.18
C ASN A 120 -19.03 11.87 -4.75
N TYR A 121 -19.90 12.40 -3.90
CA TYR A 121 -20.94 13.36 -4.25
C TYR A 121 -20.77 14.66 -3.47
N VAL A 122 -21.39 15.73 -3.97
CA VAL A 122 -21.50 16.97 -3.21
C VAL A 122 -22.43 16.72 -2.04
N MET A 123 -22.02 17.11 -0.84
CA MET A 123 -22.80 16.93 0.36
C MET A 123 -23.56 18.23 0.67
N ILE A 124 -24.79 18.09 1.13
CA ILE A 124 -25.68 19.17 1.55
C ILE A 124 -25.78 19.09 3.07
N HIS A 125 -25.50 20.20 3.75
CA HIS A 125 -25.72 20.28 5.18
C HIS A 125 -27.22 20.35 5.47
N SER A 126 -27.70 19.44 6.30
CA SER A 126 -29.10 19.37 6.70
C SER A 126 -29.46 20.59 7.55
N THR A 127 -30.58 21.23 7.22
CA THR A 127 -31.15 22.33 8.01
C THR A 127 -32.08 21.84 9.12
N ASN A 128 -32.31 20.53 9.21
CA ASN A 128 -33.14 19.95 10.25
C ASN A 128 -32.48 20.17 11.62
N SER A 129 -33.28 20.63 12.57
CA SER A 129 -32.87 20.85 13.96
C SER A 129 -32.77 19.53 14.71
N SER A 130 -31.74 18.74 14.42
CA SER A 130 -31.29 17.74 15.38
C SER A 130 -30.61 18.48 16.54
N GLU A 131 -31.02 18.16 17.77
CA GLU A 131 -30.42 18.75 18.99
C GLU A 131 -29.00 18.21 19.22
N ASP A 132 -28.72 16.99 18.78
CA ASP A 132 -27.50 16.26 19.14
C ASP A 132 -26.46 16.17 18.01
N GLU A 133 -26.87 16.36 16.76
CA GLU A 133 -26.03 16.02 15.60
C GLU A 133 -26.14 17.03 14.46
N ASP A 134 -25.03 17.20 13.75
CA ASP A 134 -25.02 17.78 12.40
C ASP A 134 -25.04 16.66 11.37
N HIS A 135 -25.92 16.80 10.39
CA HIS A 135 -26.17 15.78 9.37
C HIS A 135 -25.85 16.34 8.00
N TRP A 136 -25.07 15.58 7.24
CA TRP A 136 -24.75 15.85 5.84
C TRP A 136 -25.26 14.69 5.01
N TYR A 137 -25.89 15.00 3.88
CA TYR A 137 -26.37 13.98 2.93
C TYR A 137 -25.94 14.34 1.51
N SER A 138 -25.71 13.33 0.68
CA SER A 138 -25.33 13.54 -0.71
C SER A 138 -26.48 14.16 -1.49
N ASN A 139 -26.15 15.07 -2.41
CA ASN A 139 -27.11 15.64 -3.36
C ASN A 139 -27.66 14.63 -4.38
N VAL A 140 -27.12 13.40 -4.40
CA VAL A 140 -27.57 12.28 -5.22
C VAL A 140 -28.23 11.23 -4.33
N THR A 141 -29.33 10.65 -4.81
CA THR A 141 -30.02 9.53 -4.16
C THR A 141 -29.74 8.21 -4.89
N CYS A 142 -29.64 7.14 -4.12
CA CYS A 142 -29.46 5.77 -4.58
C CYS A 142 -30.68 4.93 -4.17
N ARG A 143 -30.88 3.80 -4.87
CA ARG A 143 -31.93 2.84 -4.55
C ARG A 143 -31.30 1.50 -4.20
N PRO A 144 -31.10 1.20 -2.90
CA PRO A 144 -30.70 -0.13 -2.46
C PRO A 144 -31.76 -1.17 -2.81
N ASP A 145 -31.40 -2.44 -2.70
CA ASP A 145 -32.31 -3.57 -2.97
C ASP A 145 -33.47 -3.65 -1.96
N SER A 146 -33.40 -2.92 -0.84
CA SER A 146 -34.54 -2.70 0.06
C SER A 146 -35.70 -1.96 -0.63
N GLY A 147 -35.44 -1.25 -1.74
CA GLY A 147 -36.42 -0.57 -2.56
C GLY A 147 -36.62 0.91 -2.22
N GLU A 148 -36.17 1.36 -1.04
CA GLU A 148 -36.22 2.75 -0.58
C GLU A 148 -35.26 3.65 -1.37
N ILE A 149 -35.66 4.89 -1.66
CA ILE A 149 -34.76 5.87 -2.28
C ILE A 149 -34.16 6.71 -1.16
N VAL A 150 -32.84 6.58 -0.97
CA VAL A 150 -32.09 7.21 0.11
C VAL A 150 -30.91 8.02 -0.46
N PRO A 151 -30.33 8.98 0.27
CA PRO A 151 -29.06 9.57 -0.15
C PRO A 151 -27.98 8.49 -0.35
N CYS A 152 -27.18 8.61 -1.41
CA CYS A 152 -26.11 7.65 -1.67
C CYS A 152 -25.03 7.64 -0.57
N GLN A 153 -24.75 8.79 0.02
CA GLN A 153 -23.81 8.95 1.13
C GLN A 153 -24.39 9.89 2.18
N GLU A 154 -24.17 9.58 3.44
CA GLU A 154 -24.54 10.42 4.58
C GLU A 154 -23.42 10.42 5.61
N MET A 155 -23.30 11.52 6.34
CA MET A 155 -22.31 11.69 7.39
C MET A 155 -22.91 12.46 8.56
N TYR A 156 -22.65 11.98 9.77
CA TYR A 156 -23.18 12.52 11.00
C TYR A 156 -22.03 12.91 11.93
N PHE A 157 -22.10 14.11 12.49
CA PHE A 157 -21.12 14.68 13.41
C PHE A 157 -21.79 15.09 14.72
N GLU A 158 -21.02 15.19 15.80
CA GLU A 158 -21.47 15.88 17.02
C GLU A 158 -21.83 17.33 16.69
N LYS A 159 -22.94 17.81 17.25
CA LYS A 159 -23.51 19.13 16.97
C LYS A 159 -22.49 20.26 17.02
N ASN A 160 -22.44 21.07 15.96
CA ASN A 160 -21.54 22.21 15.77
C ASN A 160 -20.05 21.87 15.88
N THR A 161 -19.67 20.64 15.51
CA THR A 161 -18.28 20.19 15.48
C THR A 161 -17.97 19.38 14.23
N ASN A 162 -16.68 19.08 14.04
CA ASN A 162 -16.21 18.15 13.02
C ASN A 162 -15.96 16.75 13.59
N ILE A 163 -16.49 16.41 14.77
CA ILE A 163 -16.24 15.12 15.43
C ILE A 163 -17.19 14.07 14.84
N PRO A 164 -16.69 13.08 14.08
CA PRO A 164 -17.54 12.14 13.36
C PRO A 164 -18.21 11.15 14.33
N ARG A 165 -19.47 10.83 14.06
CA ARG A 165 -20.24 9.81 14.82
C ARG A 165 -20.54 8.57 14.00
N ARG A 166 -21.05 8.75 12.79
CA ARG A 166 -21.32 7.65 11.87
C ARG A 166 -21.37 8.14 10.43
N SER A 167 -21.09 7.23 9.51
CA SER A 167 -21.36 7.42 8.09
C SER A 167 -22.30 6.34 7.59
N VAL A 168 -23.08 6.68 6.57
CA VAL A 168 -23.93 5.73 5.87
C VAL A 168 -23.61 5.82 4.39
N GLU A 169 -23.35 4.68 3.76
CA GLU A 169 -23.05 4.63 2.32
C GLU A 169 -23.82 3.50 1.65
N VAL A 170 -24.35 3.81 0.46
CA VAL A 170 -24.93 2.81 -0.44
C VAL A 170 -23.85 2.34 -1.40
N HIS A 171 -23.49 1.07 -1.32
CA HIS A 171 -22.55 0.47 -2.26
C HIS A 171 -23.00 -0.93 -2.68
N ARG A 172 -22.40 -1.41 -3.77
CA ARG A 172 -22.63 -2.76 -4.27
C ARG A 172 -21.77 -3.75 -3.50
N ALA A 173 -22.40 -4.66 -2.77
CA ALA A 173 -21.76 -5.80 -2.13
C ALA A 173 -22.17 -7.07 -2.90
N GLU A 174 -21.19 -7.66 -3.61
CA GLU A 174 -21.42 -8.80 -4.51
C GLU A 174 -22.54 -8.53 -5.55
N TRP A 175 -23.66 -9.24 -5.41
CA TRP A 175 -24.82 -9.17 -6.28
C TRP A 175 -25.92 -8.25 -5.75
N LYS A 176 -25.70 -7.57 -4.62
CA LYS A 176 -26.69 -6.71 -3.97
C LYS A 176 -26.23 -5.26 -3.84
N VAL A 177 -27.18 -4.34 -3.86
CA VAL A 177 -26.97 -2.94 -3.48
C VAL A 177 -27.51 -2.75 -2.07
N ILE A 178 -26.63 -2.53 -1.11
CA ILE A 178 -26.99 -2.43 0.31
C ILE A 178 -26.58 -1.08 0.88
N GLN A 179 -27.23 -0.69 1.97
CA GLN A 179 -26.85 0.45 2.78
C GLN A 179 -26.03 -0.05 3.97
N VAL A 180 -24.84 0.51 4.17
CA VAL A 180 -23.93 0.14 5.26
C VAL A 180 -23.71 1.34 6.15
N THR A 181 -23.85 1.13 7.46
CA THR A 181 -23.56 2.16 8.48
C THR A 181 -22.26 1.81 9.18
N THR A 182 -21.35 2.77 9.27
CA THR A 182 -20.08 2.68 10.00
C THR A 182 -20.11 3.64 11.17
N TYR A 183 -19.87 3.15 12.38
CA TYR A 183 -19.89 3.97 13.61
C TYR A 183 -18.47 4.32 14.05
N PHE A 184 -18.22 5.58 14.37
CA PHE A 184 -16.91 6.05 14.77
C PHE A 184 -16.84 6.19 16.30
N THR A 185 -15.96 5.41 16.92
CA THR A 185 -15.58 5.59 18.33
C THR A 185 -14.39 6.51 18.43
N ILE A 186 -14.60 7.73 18.91
CA ILE A 186 -13.56 8.73 19.06
C ILE A 186 -12.76 8.45 20.33
N LYS A 187 -11.45 8.32 20.17
CA LYS A 187 -10.50 8.13 21.29
C LYS A 187 -9.83 9.44 21.66
N ARG A 188 -9.54 10.30 20.69
CA ARG A 188 -8.89 11.60 20.90
C ARG A 188 -9.11 12.53 19.71
N ILE A 189 -9.31 13.82 19.99
CA ILE A 189 -9.23 14.91 19.00
C ILE A 189 -7.97 15.76 19.27
N GLY A 190 -7.36 16.31 18.21
CA GLY A 190 -6.10 17.04 18.29
C GLY A 190 -4.88 16.11 18.14
N LYS A 191 -3.67 16.66 18.37
CA LYS A 191 -2.39 15.94 18.15
C LYS A 191 -2.45 14.52 18.72
N PRO A 192 -2.29 13.47 17.89
CA PRO A 192 -2.23 12.10 18.38
C PRO A 192 -1.03 11.90 19.30
N ASP A 193 -1.14 10.90 20.17
CA ASP A 193 -0.06 10.50 21.06
C ASP A 193 1.11 9.92 20.24
N ASP A 194 2.35 10.34 20.53
CA ASP A 194 3.52 9.92 19.75
C ASP A 194 3.77 8.40 19.86
N LYS A 195 3.18 7.72 20.86
CA LYS A 195 3.20 6.25 20.97
C LYS A 195 2.70 5.50 19.72
N TYR A 196 1.80 6.09 18.92
CA TYR A 196 1.32 5.47 17.68
C TYR A 196 2.43 5.41 16.61
N PHE A 197 3.42 6.29 16.69
CA PHE A 197 4.48 6.43 15.69
C PHE A 197 5.85 5.99 16.20
N ASN A 198 6.03 5.84 17.52
CA ASN A 198 7.31 5.49 18.13
C ASN A 198 7.59 3.98 18.20
N SER A 199 6.67 3.13 17.75
CA SER A 199 6.81 1.66 17.74
C SER A 199 7.47 1.10 16.47
N ILE A 200 7.93 1.97 15.57
CA ILE A 200 8.62 1.58 14.34
C ILE A 200 10.02 1.03 14.69
N PRO A 201 10.38 -0.20 14.27
CA PRO A 201 11.71 -0.76 14.46
C PRO A 201 12.79 0.14 13.84
N LYS A 202 13.97 0.28 14.46
CA LYS A 202 15.02 1.18 13.93
C LYS A 202 15.74 0.63 12.69
N ASP A 203 15.72 -0.68 12.55
CA ASP A 203 16.34 -1.49 11.51
C ASP A 203 15.32 -2.01 10.49
N TRP A 204 14.12 -1.41 10.45
CA TRP A 204 13.02 -1.82 9.58
C TRP A 204 13.45 -2.01 8.11
N PHE A 205 14.33 -1.16 7.60
CA PHE A 205 14.77 -1.23 6.21
C PHE A 205 15.63 -2.47 5.89
N HIS A 206 16.26 -3.07 6.91
CA HIS A 206 17.04 -4.30 6.79
C HIS A 206 16.22 -5.57 7.03
N ILE A 207 15.25 -5.51 7.94
CA ILE A 207 14.48 -6.69 8.37
C ILE A 207 13.17 -6.86 7.60
N CYS A 208 12.64 -5.77 7.05
CA CYS A 208 11.39 -5.77 6.29
C CYS A 208 11.66 -5.92 4.80
N ARG A 209 10.77 -6.64 4.13
CA ARG A 209 10.80 -6.77 2.68
C ARG A 209 10.48 -5.43 2.01
N ASP A 210 11.30 -5.00 1.07
CA ASP A 210 10.93 -3.95 0.12
C ASP A 210 10.04 -4.57 -0.98
N ASP A 211 8.76 -4.18 -1.01
CA ASP A 211 7.81 -4.66 -2.03
C ASP A 211 7.96 -3.92 -3.36
N ASP A 212 8.73 -2.82 -3.44
CA ASP A 212 9.01 -2.16 -4.71
C ASP A 212 10.10 -2.91 -5.52
N LEU A 213 11.04 -3.59 -4.86
CA LEU A 213 12.18 -4.25 -5.52
C LEU A 213 11.81 -5.66 -6.03
N GLU A 214 11.59 -5.80 -7.33
CA GLU A 214 11.27 -7.08 -7.95
C GLU A 214 12.12 -7.37 -9.19
N VAL A 215 12.37 -8.67 -9.42
CA VAL A 215 12.99 -9.18 -10.65
C VAL A 215 11.94 -9.90 -11.49
N LEU A 216 11.90 -9.56 -12.77
CA LEU A 216 10.92 -10.07 -13.71
C LEU A 216 11.61 -10.92 -14.79
N TYR A 217 10.96 -12.01 -15.16
CA TYR A 217 11.47 -12.99 -16.11
C TYR A 217 10.49 -13.23 -17.26
N ASN A 218 11.02 -13.49 -18.45
CA ASN A 218 10.24 -14.02 -19.57
C ASN A 218 11.07 -14.98 -20.45
N PRO A 219 10.77 -16.29 -20.44
CA PRO A 219 9.82 -16.99 -19.57
C PRO A 219 10.39 -17.22 -18.15
N GLN A 220 9.52 -17.33 -17.13
CA GLN A 220 9.93 -17.72 -15.76
C GLN A 220 10.08 -19.23 -15.59
N THR A 221 9.32 -20.02 -16.35
CA THR A 221 9.39 -21.48 -16.35
C THR A 221 9.86 -21.95 -17.72
N ILE A 222 10.90 -22.77 -17.74
CA ILE A 222 11.52 -23.32 -18.94
C ILE A 222 11.55 -24.84 -18.88
N SER A 223 11.36 -25.49 -20.03
CA SER A 223 11.72 -26.90 -20.21
C SER A 223 12.98 -26.96 -21.04
N LEU A 224 13.98 -27.70 -20.57
CA LEU A 224 15.32 -27.67 -21.17
C LEU A 224 15.94 -29.07 -21.18
N SER A 225 16.07 -29.67 -22.38
CA SER A 225 16.70 -30.99 -22.53
C SER A 225 18.22 -30.89 -22.43
N LEU A 226 18.89 -32.04 -22.28
CA LEU A 226 20.35 -32.09 -22.25
C LEU A 226 20.95 -31.48 -23.52
N HIS A 227 21.96 -30.62 -23.36
CA HIS A 227 22.64 -29.85 -24.42
C HIS A 227 21.80 -28.78 -25.12
N GLU A 228 20.55 -28.55 -24.69
CA GLU A 228 19.75 -27.45 -25.19
C GLU A 228 20.07 -26.14 -24.47
N SER A 229 19.77 -25.03 -25.15
CA SER A 229 19.90 -23.68 -24.62
C SER A 229 18.60 -22.92 -24.78
N VAL A 230 18.24 -22.13 -23.76
CA VAL A 230 17.09 -21.24 -23.79
C VAL A 230 17.51 -19.83 -23.39
N LYS A 231 16.83 -18.84 -23.98
CA LYS A 231 17.01 -17.43 -23.64
C LYS A 231 15.89 -16.99 -22.70
N VAL A 232 16.26 -16.43 -21.56
CA VAL A 232 15.36 -15.81 -20.60
C VAL A 232 15.64 -14.31 -20.60
N GLN A 233 14.61 -13.50 -20.82
CA GLN A 233 14.68 -12.06 -20.62
C GLN A 233 14.55 -11.75 -19.14
N VAL A 234 15.42 -10.89 -18.63
CA VAL A 234 15.46 -10.44 -17.23
C VAL A 234 15.42 -8.91 -17.20
N TRP A 235 14.59 -8.34 -16.34
CA TRP A 235 14.55 -6.90 -16.05
C TRP A 235 14.02 -6.66 -14.64
N LEU A 236 14.09 -5.43 -14.16
CA LEU A 236 13.61 -5.04 -12.82
C LEU A 236 12.30 -4.25 -12.94
N SER A 237 11.42 -4.39 -11.94
CA SER A 237 10.19 -3.59 -11.84
C SER A 237 10.48 -2.12 -11.51
N THR A 238 11.51 -1.88 -10.70
CA THR A 238 11.95 -0.58 -10.20
C THR A 238 13.46 -0.44 -10.29
N PRO A 239 14.01 0.79 -10.33
CA PRO A 239 15.45 0.95 -10.31
C PRO A 239 16.01 0.54 -8.95
N PRO A 240 17.25 0.04 -8.92
CA PRO A 240 17.92 -0.24 -7.65
C PRO A 240 18.06 1.04 -6.82
N HIS A 241 18.08 0.88 -5.49
CA HIS A 241 18.22 2.01 -4.59
C HIS A 241 19.62 2.59 -4.67
N ARG A 242 19.70 3.92 -4.67
CA ARG A 242 20.97 4.62 -4.49
C ARG A 242 21.36 4.58 -3.02
N ILE A 243 22.41 3.83 -2.70
CA ILE A 243 22.98 3.70 -1.36
C ILE A 243 24.43 4.16 -1.45
N ASP A 244 24.80 5.16 -0.65
CA ASP A 244 26.14 5.78 -0.65
C ASP A 244 26.61 6.22 -2.05
N GLY A 245 25.69 6.72 -2.87
CA GLY A 245 25.96 7.19 -4.23
C GLY A 245 26.02 6.09 -5.30
N ASN A 246 25.90 4.82 -4.95
CA ASN A 246 25.86 3.69 -5.89
C ASN A 246 24.43 3.16 -6.05
N ASP A 247 23.95 3.09 -7.29
CA ASP A 247 22.63 2.57 -7.66
C ASP A 247 22.70 1.32 -8.55
N THR A 248 23.83 0.59 -8.48
CA THR A 248 24.04 -0.62 -9.26
C THR A 248 23.64 -1.87 -8.46
N VAL A 249 22.97 -2.80 -9.13
CA VAL A 249 22.80 -4.19 -8.68
C VAL A 249 23.44 -5.14 -9.70
N ILE A 250 24.15 -6.13 -9.17
CA ILE A 250 24.68 -7.27 -9.94
C ILE A 250 23.87 -8.51 -9.58
N ILE A 251 23.34 -9.18 -10.59
CA ILE A 251 22.52 -10.39 -10.44
C ILE A 251 23.25 -11.58 -11.08
N GLN A 252 23.48 -12.60 -10.27
CA GLN A 252 23.98 -13.91 -10.69
C GLN A 252 22.92 -14.98 -10.41
N TRP A 253 23.07 -16.20 -10.93
CA TRP A 253 22.16 -17.30 -10.60
C TRP A 253 22.94 -18.55 -10.20
N LYS A 254 22.38 -19.30 -9.25
CA LYS A 254 22.89 -20.61 -8.84
C LYS A 254 21.77 -21.65 -8.82
N SER A 255 22.11 -22.90 -9.13
CA SER A 255 21.23 -24.03 -8.85
C SER A 255 21.34 -24.43 -7.37
N ILE A 256 20.22 -24.77 -6.75
CA ILE A 256 20.18 -25.17 -5.33
C ILE A 256 20.75 -26.58 -5.13
N ASN A 257 20.38 -27.51 -6.02
CA ASN A 257 20.63 -28.94 -5.83
C ASN A 257 21.74 -29.49 -6.73
N TYR A 258 22.16 -28.72 -7.74
CA TYR A 258 22.96 -29.24 -8.85
C TYR A 258 24.04 -28.24 -9.30
N THR A 259 25.14 -28.19 -8.56
CA THR A 259 26.35 -27.47 -8.98
C THR A 259 26.88 -28.07 -10.29
N ASP A 260 27.11 -27.23 -11.30
CA ASP A 260 27.66 -27.58 -12.63
C ASP A 260 26.73 -28.30 -13.61
N CYS A 261 25.41 -28.24 -13.42
CA CYS A 261 24.46 -28.79 -14.39
C CYS A 261 24.00 -27.80 -15.46
N PHE A 262 24.24 -26.51 -15.23
CA PHE A 262 23.91 -25.44 -16.16
C PHE A 262 25.12 -24.54 -16.39
N THR A 263 25.24 -24.05 -17.62
CA THR A 263 26.13 -22.94 -17.95
C THR A 263 25.29 -21.72 -18.29
N LEU A 264 25.69 -20.57 -17.74
CA LEU A 264 24.97 -19.31 -17.83
C LEU A 264 25.80 -18.31 -18.65
N SER A 265 25.17 -17.65 -19.61
CA SER A 265 25.81 -16.62 -20.43
C SER A 265 24.87 -15.42 -20.63
N PRO A 266 25.24 -14.21 -20.18
CA PRO A 266 26.44 -13.91 -19.39
C PRO A 266 26.39 -14.52 -17.98
N LYS A 267 27.53 -14.50 -17.25
CA LYS A 267 27.60 -15.01 -15.87
C LYS A 267 26.82 -14.15 -14.88
N GLU A 268 26.68 -12.87 -15.19
CA GLU A 268 25.98 -11.87 -14.39
C GLU A 268 25.29 -10.86 -15.28
N LEU A 269 24.21 -10.28 -14.78
CA LEU A 269 23.54 -9.12 -15.36
C LEU A 269 23.71 -7.92 -14.42
N ILE A 270 23.86 -6.73 -15.00
CA ILE A 270 24.12 -5.50 -14.25
C ILE A 270 23.01 -4.50 -14.56
N PHE A 271 22.33 -4.04 -13.52
CA PHE A 271 21.27 -3.05 -13.64
C PHE A 271 21.59 -1.81 -12.80
N ASN A 272 21.11 -0.66 -13.23
CA ASN A 272 21.20 0.62 -12.55
C ASN A 272 19.94 1.47 -12.82
N ILE A 273 19.93 2.73 -12.35
CA ILE A 273 18.77 3.62 -12.52
C ILE A 273 18.40 3.91 -13.99
N GLU A 274 19.35 3.77 -14.91
CA GLU A 274 19.16 4.09 -16.33
C GLU A 274 18.61 2.89 -17.11
N ASN A 275 19.05 1.67 -16.79
CA ASN A 275 18.75 0.47 -17.58
C ASN A 275 17.88 -0.58 -16.85
N PHE A 276 17.39 -0.32 -15.64
CA PHE A 276 16.62 -1.30 -14.85
C PHE A 276 15.45 -1.94 -15.61
N HIS A 277 14.79 -1.16 -16.48
CA HIS A 277 13.64 -1.58 -17.28
C HIS A 277 14.02 -2.26 -18.59
N GLU A 278 15.30 -2.22 -18.98
CA GLU A 278 15.80 -2.86 -20.20
C GLU A 278 15.84 -4.37 -20.02
N ARG A 279 15.27 -5.09 -20.98
CA ARG A 279 15.28 -6.55 -20.97
C ARG A 279 16.63 -7.08 -21.40
N GLN A 280 17.43 -7.51 -20.44
CA GLN A 280 18.71 -8.18 -20.68
C GLN A 280 18.49 -9.68 -20.88
N THR A 281 19.35 -10.33 -21.67
CA THR A 281 19.18 -11.76 -22.01
C THR A 281 20.15 -12.64 -21.23
N LEU A 282 19.61 -13.58 -20.47
CA LEU A 282 20.33 -14.70 -19.87
C LEU A 282 20.14 -15.94 -20.74
N THR A 283 21.22 -16.52 -21.25
CA THR A 283 21.20 -17.81 -21.93
C THR A 283 21.56 -18.90 -20.93
N ILE A 284 20.67 -19.88 -20.80
CA ILE A 284 20.83 -21.03 -19.90
C ILE A 284 21.03 -22.26 -20.77
N THR A 285 22.15 -22.95 -20.61
CA THR A 285 22.48 -24.18 -21.34
C THR A 285 22.61 -25.34 -20.37
N ARG A 286 21.87 -26.43 -20.60
CA ARG A 286 21.95 -27.63 -19.76
C ARG A 286 23.11 -28.51 -20.21
N VAL A 287 24.05 -28.77 -19.29
CA VAL A 287 25.27 -29.55 -19.59
C VAL A 287 25.29 -30.93 -18.96
N LYS A 288 24.44 -31.18 -17.95
CA LYS A 288 24.27 -32.49 -17.31
C LYS A 288 22.79 -32.81 -17.11
N ASN A 289 22.47 -34.09 -17.01
CA ASN A 289 21.10 -34.52 -16.75
C ASN A 289 20.74 -34.31 -15.28
N THR A 290 19.59 -33.71 -15.00
CA THR A 290 19.05 -33.42 -13.66
C THR A 290 17.54 -33.59 -13.64
N GLU A 291 16.97 -33.74 -12.45
CA GLU A 291 15.52 -33.60 -12.29
C GLU A 291 15.12 -32.11 -12.39
N GLN A 292 13.82 -31.85 -12.27
CA GLN A 292 13.27 -30.50 -12.16
C GLN A 292 13.98 -29.73 -11.04
N THR A 293 14.36 -28.49 -11.31
CA THR A 293 15.13 -27.67 -10.37
C THR A 293 14.83 -26.18 -10.54
N MET A 294 15.45 -25.36 -9.71
CA MET A 294 15.32 -23.91 -9.74
C MET A 294 16.70 -23.27 -9.82
N LEU A 295 16.79 -22.19 -10.60
CA LEU A 295 17.88 -21.23 -10.49
C LEU A 295 17.42 -20.09 -9.58
N ILE A 296 18.12 -19.91 -8.47
CA ILE A 296 17.88 -18.83 -7.52
C ILE A 296 18.88 -17.70 -7.82
N PRO A 297 18.42 -16.43 -7.88
CA PRO A 297 19.31 -15.31 -8.07
C PRO A 297 20.22 -15.08 -6.85
N ILE A 298 21.32 -14.37 -7.06
CA ILE A 298 22.19 -13.84 -6.02
C ILE A 298 22.30 -12.36 -6.31
N PHE A 299 21.85 -11.54 -5.38
CA PHE A 299 21.82 -10.09 -5.51
C PHE A 299 23.01 -9.47 -4.80
N ASN A 300 23.65 -8.49 -5.44
CA ASN A 300 24.70 -7.70 -4.83
C ASN A 300 24.45 -6.21 -5.11
N GLY A 301 24.13 -5.45 -4.06
CA GLY A 301 23.94 -4.00 -4.11
C GLY A 301 22.53 -3.56 -4.48
N GLY A 302 22.36 -2.23 -4.52
CA GLY A 302 21.11 -1.59 -4.96
C GLY A 302 19.90 -1.85 -4.05
N GLY A 303 20.11 -2.28 -2.82
CA GLY A 303 19.05 -2.71 -1.89
C GLY A 303 18.50 -4.11 -2.18
N PHE A 304 18.77 -4.67 -3.36
CA PHE A 304 18.38 -6.04 -3.73
C PHE A 304 19.12 -7.10 -2.91
N ASP A 305 20.28 -6.77 -2.32
CA ASP A 305 21.00 -7.61 -1.37
C ASP A 305 20.18 -7.94 -0.10
N LEU A 306 19.15 -7.15 0.20
CA LEU A 306 18.20 -7.38 1.28
C LEU A 306 16.93 -8.14 0.81
N VAL A 307 16.77 -8.34 -0.49
CA VAL A 307 15.63 -9.04 -1.08
C VAL A 307 15.84 -10.55 -0.98
N ARG A 308 14.79 -11.26 -0.55
CA ARG A 308 14.76 -12.72 -0.45
C ARG A 308 14.90 -13.37 -1.83
N PRO A 309 16.02 -14.07 -2.13
CA PRO A 309 16.26 -14.60 -3.47
C PRO A 309 15.31 -15.73 -3.87
N ASP A 310 14.79 -16.48 -2.90
CA ASP A 310 13.83 -17.56 -3.08
C ASP A 310 12.46 -17.08 -3.59
N ALA A 311 12.17 -15.78 -3.52
CA ALA A 311 10.96 -15.17 -4.09
C ALA A 311 11.02 -15.02 -5.63
N TYR A 312 12.21 -15.12 -6.24
CA TYR A 312 12.40 -14.86 -7.67
C TYR A 312 13.11 -16.01 -8.42
N PRO A 313 12.63 -17.27 -8.34
CA PRO A 313 13.27 -18.37 -9.04
C PRO A 313 12.95 -18.38 -10.54
N ILE A 314 13.89 -18.90 -11.33
CA ILE A 314 13.61 -19.44 -12.67
C ILE A 314 13.42 -20.95 -12.52
N ASN A 315 12.25 -21.45 -12.92
CA ASN A 315 11.90 -22.87 -12.82
C ASN A 315 12.39 -23.62 -14.05
N ILE A 316 13.13 -24.71 -13.85
CA ILE A 316 13.65 -25.57 -14.93
C ILE A 316 13.01 -26.95 -14.82
N GLN A 317 12.28 -27.35 -15.86
CA GLN A 317 11.63 -28.64 -16.03
C GLN A 317 12.46 -29.59 -16.91
#